data_AF-A0A3B3UJ04-F1
#
_entry.id   AF-A0A3B3UJ04-F1
#
_cell.length_a   1.000
_cell.length_b   1.000
_cell.length_c   1.000
_cell.angle_alpha   90.00
_cell.angle_beta   90.00
_cell.angle_gamma   90.00
#
_symmetry.space_group_name_H-M   'P 1'
#
loop_
_entity.id
_entity.type
_entity.pdbx_description
1 polymer ?
#
loop_
_entity_poly.entity_id
_entity_poly.type
_entity_poly.pdbx_seq_one_letter_code
_entity_poly.pdbx_strand_id
1 'polypeptide(L)'
;MDKSSSPGYVGKWTTHEEPENSKLLARLLERKEQELATIQSFYKEQLEIMEKKNLQNYKQTAEEYFEAAAKTGERIRPRYIATMCTELQTKVLQCYKENPKQTLHCSRLAKQYMNCVQQGKKSAVTNHG
;
A
#
# COMPACT_ATOMS: atom_id res chain seq x y z
N MET A 1 -12.44 71.72 -67.10
CA MET A 1 -11.24 72.41 -66.57
C MET A 1 -10.96 71.81 -65.20
N ASP A 2 -9.72 71.34 -65.05
CA ASP A 2 -9.00 71.01 -63.80
C ASP A 2 -9.48 69.83 -62.95
N LYS A 3 -8.75 68.70 -63.00
CA LYS A 3 -7.69 68.26 -62.06
C LYS A 3 -8.29 67.93 -60.69
N SER A 4 -8.21 66.68 -60.22
CA SER A 4 -6.97 66.19 -59.63
C SER A 4 -6.93 64.67 -59.54
N SER A 5 -5.89 64.11 -60.16
CA SER A 5 -5.37 62.78 -59.92
C SER A 5 -4.74 62.74 -58.52
N SER A 6 -4.98 61.68 -57.75
CA SER A 6 -4.17 61.36 -56.58
C SER A 6 -3.66 59.93 -56.74
N PRO A 7 -2.34 59.69 -56.75
CA PRO A 7 -1.79 58.35 -56.98
C PRO A 7 -2.13 57.48 -55.79
N GLY A 8 -2.79 56.34 -56.04
CA GLY A 8 -2.83 55.25 -55.08
C GLY A 8 -1.38 54.90 -54.73
N TYR A 9 -1.00 55.14 -53.47
CA TYR A 9 0.23 54.60 -52.91
C TYR A 9 0.14 53.08 -53.00
N VAL A 10 0.72 52.51 -54.04
CA VAL A 10 1.16 51.11 -54.03
C VAL A 10 2.32 51.08 -53.05
N GLY A 11 1.97 51.01 -51.76
CA GLY A 11 2.89 50.59 -50.72
C GLY A 11 3.39 49.22 -51.12
N LYS A 12 4.64 49.18 -51.55
CA LYS A 12 5.45 47.98 -51.75
C LYS A 12 5.36 47.15 -50.46
N TRP A 13 4.50 46.15 -50.43
CA TRP A 13 4.61 45.09 -49.44
C TRP A 13 5.91 44.35 -49.78
N THR A 14 6.89 44.53 -48.91
CA THR A 14 8.20 43.89 -48.96
C THR A 14 8.04 42.39 -48.77
N THR A 15 7.77 41.67 -49.85
CA THR A 15 7.76 40.19 -49.95
C THR A 15 9.10 39.53 -49.56
N HIS A 16 10.12 40.31 -49.24
CA HIS A 16 11.43 39.85 -48.78
C HIS A 16 11.52 39.68 -47.24
N GLU A 17 10.62 40.27 -46.46
CA GLU A 17 10.66 40.18 -44.97
C GLU A 17 9.98 38.92 -44.42
N GLU A 18 8.98 38.38 -45.11
CA GLU A 18 8.29 37.13 -44.75
C GLU A 18 9.21 35.90 -44.66
N PRO A 19 10.09 35.60 -45.64
CA PRO A 19 10.94 34.41 -45.57
C PRO A 19 12.00 34.47 -44.46
N GLU A 20 12.53 35.65 -44.13
CA GLU A 20 13.50 35.80 -43.02
C GLU A 20 12.83 35.68 -41.65
N ASN A 21 11.62 36.26 -41.48
CA ASN A 21 10.82 36.08 -40.27
C ASN A 21 10.42 34.60 -40.05
N SER A 22 10.07 33.89 -41.13
CA SER A 22 9.76 32.45 -41.05
C SER A 22 10.97 31.62 -40.58
N LYS A 23 12.18 31.95 -41.05
CA LYS A 23 13.42 31.26 -40.62
C LYS A 23 13.74 31.54 -39.16
N LEU A 24 13.54 32.77 -38.70
CA LEU A 24 13.75 33.14 -37.30
C LEU A 24 12.77 32.39 -36.38
N LEU A 25 11.50 32.33 -36.76
CA LEU A 25 10.48 31.59 -36.02
C LEU A 25 10.78 30.08 -35.96
N ALA A 26 11.22 29.49 -37.06
CA ALA A 26 11.61 28.07 -37.11
C ALA A 26 12.75 27.76 -36.12
N ARG A 27 13.79 28.61 -36.05
CA ARG A 27 14.89 28.44 -35.10
C ARG A 27 14.45 28.60 -33.64
N LEU A 28 13.49 29.49 -33.38
CA LEU A 28 12.94 29.67 -32.04
C LEU A 28 12.12 28.45 -31.62
N LEU A 29 11.30 27.91 -32.52
CA LEU A 29 10.54 26.69 -32.29
C LEU A 29 11.45 25.50 -32.03
N GLU A 30 12.49 25.30 -32.84
CA GLU A 30 13.47 24.22 -32.64
C GLU A 30 14.12 24.30 -31.25
N ARG A 31 14.52 25.50 -30.80
CA ARG A 31 15.06 25.70 -29.44
C ARG A 31 14.03 25.33 -28.37
N LYS A 32 12.78 25.73 -28.54
CA LYS A 32 11.69 25.42 -27.60
C LYS A 32 11.39 23.92 -27.55
N GLU A 33 11.43 23.25 -28.69
CA GLU A 33 11.29 21.79 -28.78
C GLU A 33 12.44 21.07 -28.08
N GLN A 34 13.68 21.54 -28.22
CA GLN A 34 14.83 20.99 -27.50
C GLN A 34 14.74 21.20 -25.98
N GLU A 35 14.30 22.38 -25.54
CA GLU A 35 14.04 22.68 -24.12
C GLU A 35 12.95 21.73 -23.57
N LEU A 36 11.85 21.58 -24.29
CA LEU A 36 10.74 20.69 -23.91
C LEU A 36 11.20 19.22 -23.85
N ALA A 37 11.95 18.75 -24.84
CA ALA A 37 12.46 17.39 -24.88
C ALA A 37 13.36 17.08 -23.69
N THR A 38 14.23 18.02 -23.31
CA THR A 38 15.12 17.90 -22.14
C THR A 38 14.34 17.81 -20.83
N ILE A 39 13.31 18.66 -20.67
CA ILE A 39 12.45 18.65 -19.49
C ILE A 39 11.65 17.34 -19.44
N GLN A 40 11.09 16.91 -20.56
CA GLN A 40 10.32 15.68 -20.66
C GLN A 40 11.17 14.44 -20.31
N SER A 41 12.40 14.35 -20.81
CA SER A 41 13.29 13.23 -20.47
C SER A 41 13.62 13.19 -18.99
N PHE A 42 13.89 14.35 -18.39
CA PHE A 42 14.17 14.45 -16.96
C PHE A 42 12.98 13.97 -16.11
N TYR A 43 11.77 14.45 -16.38
CA TYR A 43 10.61 14.03 -15.61
C TYR A 43 10.25 12.55 -15.82
N LYS A 44 10.46 12.03 -17.02
CA LYS A 44 10.25 10.61 -17.30
C LYS A 44 11.19 9.74 -16.46
N GLU A 45 12.48 10.07 -16.42
CA GLU A 45 13.46 9.35 -15.60
C GLU A 45 13.10 9.40 -14.10
N GLN A 46 12.70 10.58 -13.61
CA GLN A 46 12.29 10.75 -12.21
C GLN A 46 11.05 9.93 -11.85
N LEU A 47 10.07 9.82 -12.76
CA LEU A 47 8.90 8.97 -12.58
C LEU A 47 9.28 7.49 -12.53
N GLU A 48 10.13 7.02 -13.45
CA GLU A 48 10.60 5.63 -13.46
C GLU A 48 11.33 5.26 -12.16
N ILE A 49 12.18 6.16 -11.64
CA ILE A 49 12.85 5.97 -10.35
C ILE A 49 11.83 5.91 -9.20
N MET A 50 10.85 6.81 -9.19
CA MET A 50 9.82 6.87 -8.16
C MET A 50 8.96 5.61 -8.15
N GLU A 51 8.47 5.18 -9.32
CA GLU A 51 7.67 3.96 -9.48
C GLU A 51 8.43 2.73 -9.02
N LYS A 52 9.70 2.60 -9.42
CA LYS A 52 10.57 1.50 -8.99
C LYS A 52 10.73 1.47 -7.48
N LYS A 53 11.01 2.62 -6.86
CA LYS A 53 11.16 2.72 -5.40
C LYS A 53 9.85 2.42 -4.67
N ASN A 54 8.72 2.89 -5.19
CA ASN A 54 7.41 2.62 -4.62
C ASN A 54 7.10 1.11 -4.62
N LEU A 55 7.34 0.45 -5.75
CA LEU A 55 7.15 -1.00 -5.88
C LEU A 55 8.05 -1.79 -4.92
N GLN A 56 9.32 -1.38 -4.80
CA GLN A 56 10.26 -2.01 -3.86
C GLN A 56 9.80 -1.85 -2.41
N ASN A 57 9.42 -0.64 -2.02
CA ASN A 57 8.90 -0.37 -0.68
C ASN A 57 7.63 -1.19 -0.40
N TYR A 58 6.69 -1.25 -1.34
CA TYR A 58 5.47 -2.05 -1.18
C TYR A 58 5.78 -3.52 -0.93
N LYS A 59 6.69 -4.11 -1.72
CA LYS A 59 7.10 -5.51 -1.56
C LYS A 59 7.74 -5.74 -0.19
N GLN A 60 8.70 -4.89 0.20
CA GLN A 60 9.38 -5.01 1.49
C GLN A 60 8.39 -4.89 2.65
N THR A 61 7.50 -3.90 2.63
CA THR A 61 6.49 -3.72 3.68
C THR A 61 5.52 -4.89 3.74
N ALA A 62 5.12 -5.45 2.59
CA ALA A 62 4.28 -6.63 2.55
C ALA A 62 4.98 -7.85 3.19
N GLU A 63 6.25 -8.08 2.85
CA GLU A 63 7.07 -9.16 3.43
C GLU A 63 7.22 -9.00 4.94
N GLU A 64 7.58 -7.81 5.42
CA GLU A 64 7.71 -7.50 6.85
C GLU A 64 6.39 -7.70 7.61
N TYR A 65 5.26 -7.30 7.01
CA TYR A 65 3.93 -7.51 7.60
C TYR A 65 3.62 -9.00 7.73
N PHE A 66 3.81 -9.77 6.66
CA PHE A 66 3.52 -11.21 6.69
C PHE A 66 4.42 -11.95 7.67
N GLU A 67 5.70 -11.58 7.75
CA GLU A 67 6.64 -12.15 8.73
C GLU A 67 6.21 -11.81 10.17
N ALA A 68 5.86 -10.56 10.43
CA ALA A 68 5.38 -10.13 11.75
C ALA A 68 4.07 -10.83 12.15
N ALA A 69 3.14 -10.98 11.19
CA ALA A 69 1.88 -11.68 11.40
C ALA A 69 2.11 -13.18 11.69
N ALA A 70 3.01 -13.83 10.95
CA ALA A 70 3.37 -15.23 11.17
C ALA A 70 3.99 -15.45 12.57
N LYS A 71 5.00 -14.66 12.93
CA LYS A 71 5.64 -14.71 14.27
C LYS A 71 4.64 -14.48 15.40
N THR A 72 3.68 -13.58 15.20
CA THR A 72 2.64 -13.28 16.18
C THR A 72 1.64 -14.43 16.28
N GLY A 73 1.20 -14.98 15.14
CA GLY A 73 0.31 -16.14 15.09
C GLY A 73 0.89 -17.37 15.79
N GLU A 74 2.18 -17.66 15.60
CA GLU A 74 2.90 -18.75 16.27
C GLU A 74 3.00 -18.56 17.78
N ARG A 75 3.13 -17.32 18.27
CA ARG A 75 3.25 -17.04 19.70
C ARG A 75 1.89 -17.06 20.41
N ILE A 76 0.83 -16.58 19.76
CA ILE A 76 -0.49 -16.43 20.38
C ILE A 76 -1.28 -17.74 20.32
N ARG A 77 -1.34 -18.40 19.16
CA ARG A 77 -2.32 -19.45 18.89
C ARG A 77 -2.08 -20.78 19.65
N PRO A 78 -0.84 -21.29 19.79
CA PRO A 78 -0.57 -22.50 20.55
C PRO A 78 -0.48 -22.28 22.06
N ARG A 79 0.00 -21.10 22.50
CA ARG A 79 0.37 -20.85 23.90
C ARG A 79 -0.82 -20.43 24.77
N TYR A 80 -1.82 -19.77 24.20
CA TYR A 80 -2.93 -19.23 24.96
C TYR A 80 -3.93 -20.30 25.42
N ILE A 81 -4.30 -21.23 24.53
CA ILE A 81 -5.23 -22.33 24.86
C ILE A 81 -4.54 -23.39 25.72
N ALA A 82 -3.24 -23.64 25.50
CA ALA A 82 -2.50 -24.70 26.16
C ALA A 82 -2.02 -24.35 27.57
N THR A 83 -2.20 -23.13 28.08
CA THR A 83 -1.68 -22.74 29.41
C THR A 83 -2.75 -22.41 30.43
N MET A 84 -3.95 -21.97 30.02
CA MET A 84 -4.96 -21.49 30.98
C MET A 84 -5.63 -22.61 31.80
N CYS A 85 -5.86 -23.79 31.22
CA CYS A 85 -6.69 -24.82 31.85
C CYS A 85 -5.92 -26.12 32.16
N THR A 86 -4.59 -26.15 32.02
CA THR A 86 -3.76 -27.36 32.19
C THR A 86 -3.85 -27.94 33.59
N GLU A 87 -3.80 -27.11 34.62
CA GLU A 87 -3.91 -27.57 36.00
C GLU A 87 -5.27 -28.24 36.26
N LEU A 88 -6.36 -27.61 35.81
CA LEU A 88 -7.71 -28.17 35.91
C LEU A 88 -7.88 -29.44 35.06
N GLN A 89 -7.25 -29.49 33.89
CA GLN A 89 -7.22 -30.69 33.03
C GLN A 89 -6.54 -31.85 33.73
N THR A 90 -5.37 -31.64 34.33
CA THR A 90 -4.66 -32.67 35.09
C THR A 90 -5.50 -33.16 36.26
N LYS A 91 -6.10 -32.24 37.03
CA LYS A 91 -6.94 -32.58 38.17
C LYS A 91 -8.17 -33.40 37.74
N VAL A 92 -8.86 -33.01 36.67
CA VAL A 92 -10.08 -33.72 36.23
C VAL A 92 -9.76 -35.12 35.71
N LEU A 93 -8.66 -35.27 34.97
CA LEU A 93 -8.20 -36.58 34.50
C LEU A 93 -7.81 -37.49 35.66
N GLN A 94 -7.08 -36.94 36.64
CA GLN A 94 -6.70 -37.68 37.85
C GLN A 94 -7.95 -38.15 38.61
N CYS A 95 -8.95 -37.29 38.79
CA CYS A 95 -10.18 -37.66 39.48
C CYS A 95 -10.90 -38.83 38.80
N TYR A 96 -11.03 -38.81 37.46
CA TYR A 96 -11.66 -39.93 36.75
C TYR A 96 -10.85 -41.21 36.81
N LYS A 97 -9.52 -41.10 36.80
CA LYS A 97 -8.61 -42.26 36.96
C LYS A 97 -8.77 -42.91 38.34
N GLU A 98 -8.95 -42.10 39.39
CA GLU A 98 -9.17 -42.57 40.76
C GLU A 98 -10.61 -43.07 41.02
N ASN A 99 -11.59 -42.58 40.25
CA ASN A 99 -13.02 -42.87 40.46
C ASN A 99 -13.70 -43.49 39.22
N PRO A 100 -13.22 -44.62 38.68
CA PRO A 100 -13.69 -45.17 37.40
C PRO A 100 -15.17 -45.60 37.41
N LYS A 101 -15.70 -45.99 38.58
CA LYS A 101 -17.11 -46.39 38.75
C LYS A 101 -17.97 -45.32 39.43
N GLN A 102 -17.37 -44.21 39.86
CA GLN A 102 -18.04 -43.16 40.62
C GLN A 102 -17.74 -41.78 40.03
N THR A 103 -17.85 -41.69 38.70
CA THR A 103 -17.47 -40.50 37.90
C THR A 103 -18.22 -39.23 38.31
N LEU A 104 -19.41 -39.37 38.91
CA LEU A 104 -20.21 -38.24 39.42
C LEU A 104 -19.50 -37.47 40.55
N HIS A 105 -18.58 -38.08 41.30
CA HIS A 105 -17.75 -37.35 42.28
C HIS A 105 -16.83 -36.31 41.63
N CYS A 106 -16.48 -36.49 40.36
CA CYS A 106 -15.66 -35.55 39.60
C CYS A 106 -16.45 -34.41 38.94
N SER A 107 -17.79 -34.40 39.07
CA SER A 107 -18.69 -33.47 38.38
C SER A 107 -18.36 -31.99 38.64
N ARG A 108 -18.06 -31.63 39.90
CA ARG A 108 -17.67 -30.26 40.27
C ARG A 108 -16.38 -29.83 39.54
N LEU A 109 -15.39 -30.71 39.49
CA LEU A 109 -14.10 -30.46 38.87
C LEU A 109 -14.22 -30.39 37.34
N ALA A 110 -15.04 -31.26 36.75
CA ALA A 110 -15.38 -31.21 35.33
C ALA A 110 -16.09 -29.91 34.94
N LYS A 111 -17.01 -29.41 35.77
CA LYS A 111 -17.67 -28.12 35.56
C LYS A 111 -16.68 -26.95 35.60
N GLN A 112 -15.73 -26.97 36.54
CA GLN A 112 -14.67 -25.95 36.63
C GLN A 112 -13.78 -25.96 35.39
N TYR A 113 -13.34 -27.15 34.95
CA TYR A 113 -12.56 -27.29 33.72
C TYR A 113 -13.32 -26.76 32.49
N MET A 114 -14.60 -27.13 32.35
CA MET A 114 -15.42 -26.66 31.22
C MET A 114 -15.58 -25.13 31.22
N ASN A 115 -15.81 -24.52 32.38
CA ASN A 115 -15.90 -23.08 32.52
C ASN A 115 -14.58 -22.39 32.12
N CYS A 116 -13.44 -22.93 32.54
CA CYS A 116 -12.12 -22.43 32.13
C CYS A 116 -11.95 -22.47 30.61
N VAL A 117 -12.28 -23.60 29.96
CA VAL A 117 -12.18 -23.74 28.50
C VAL A 117 -13.08 -22.74 27.77
N GLN A 118 -14.31 -22.52 28.26
CA GLN A 118 -15.21 -21.53 27.68
C GLN A 118 -14.70 -20.10 27.84
N GLN A 119 -14.12 -19.76 28.99
CA GLN A 119 -13.51 -18.45 29.22
C GLN A 119 -12.29 -18.24 28.32
N GLY A 120 -11.39 -19.23 28.26
CA GLY A 120 -10.21 -19.20 27.38
C GLY A 120 -10.58 -19.07 25.89
N LYS A 121 -11.65 -19.72 25.45
CA LYS A 121 -12.19 -19.53 24.09
C LYS A 121 -12.68 -18.11 23.85
N LYS A 122 -13.37 -17.49 24.82
CA LYS A 122 -13.86 -16.10 24.69
C LYS A 122 -12.70 -15.11 24.62
N SER A 123 -11.69 -15.29 25.46
CA SER A 123 -10.55 -14.38 25.54
C SER A 123 -9.52 -14.59 24.42
N ALA A 124 -9.48 -15.77 23.79
CA ALA A 124 -8.68 -15.98 22.58
C ALA A 124 -9.23 -15.24 21.33
N VAL A 125 -10.50 -14.81 21.36
CA VAL A 125 -11.20 -14.17 20.23
C VAL A 125 -11.23 -12.64 20.38
N THR A 126 -10.74 -12.08 21.50
CA THR A 126 -10.63 -10.62 21.65
C THR A 126 -9.42 -10.11 20.87
N ASN A 127 -9.67 -9.40 19.76
CA ASN A 127 -8.65 -8.65 19.04
C ASN A 127 -8.02 -7.64 19.99
N HIS A 128 -6.72 -7.79 20.27
CA HIS A 128 -5.92 -6.72 20.86
C HIS A 128 -5.61 -5.76 19.71
N GLY A 129 -6.48 -4.76 19.54
CA GLY A 129 -6.30 -3.65 18.61
C GLY A 129 -5.17 -2.72 19.03
#